data_AF-A0A4Q3VYM4-F1
#
_entry.id   AF-A0A4Q3VYM4-F1
#
_cell.length_a   1.000
_cell.length_b   1.000
_cell.length_c   1.000
_cell.angle_alpha   90.00
_cell.angle_beta   90.00
_cell.angle_gamma   90.00
#
_symmetry.space_group_name_H-M   'P 1'
#
loop_
_entity.id
_entity.type
_entity.pdbx_description
1 polymer ?
#
loop_
_entity_poly.entity_id
_entity_poly.type
_entity_poly.pdbx_seq_one_letter_code
_entity_poly.pdbx_strand_id
1 'polypeptide(L)' 'MGLFDKLFGKKEKETLDQGLQKTKEGFFSKITKAIAGKSTVDEEVLDSLEDALVS' A
#
# COMPACT_ATOMS: atom_id res chain seq x y z
N MET A 1 -0.20 -8.54 -14.35
CA MET A 1 -1.24 -8.25 -15.37
C MET A 1 -2.54 -7.92 -14.65
N GLY A 2 -2.64 -6.69 -14.14
CA GLY A 2 -3.84 -6.21 -13.44
C GLY A 2 -4.85 -5.60 -14.40
N LEU A 3 -6.07 -5.31 -13.90
CA LEU A 3 -7.13 -4.61 -14.63
C LEU A 3 -6.63 -3.30 -15.29
N PHE A 4 -5.70 -2.59 -14.65
CA PHE A 4 -5.11 -1.35 -15.17
C PHE A 4 -4.18 -1.56 -16.37
N ASP A 5 -3.44 -2.67 -16.43
CA ASP A 5 -2.52 -2.95 -17.55
C ASP A 5 -3.26 -3.27 -18.86
N LYS A 6 -4.55 -3.67 -18.78
CA LYS A 6 -5.42 -3.93 -19.94
C LYS A 6 -6.14 -2.68 -20.44
N LEU A 7 -6.26 -1.64 -19.61
CA LEU A 7 -7.04 -0.43 -19.90
C LEU A 7 -6.18 0.82 -20.12
N PHE A 8 -4.95 0.83 -19.60
CA PHE A 8 -4.04 1.97 -19.67
C PHE A 8 -2.78 1.63 -20.45
N GLY A 9 -2.39 2.51 -21.37
CA GLY A 9 -1.13 2.40 -22.09
C GLY A 9 0.08 2.64 -21.17
N LYS A 10 1.29 2.43 -21.71
CA LYS A 10 2.54 2.59 -20.94
C LYS A 10 2.69 3.99 -20.33
N LYS A 11 2.36 5.02 -21.10
CA LYS A 11 2.51 6.43 -20.67
C LYS A 11 1.52 6.79 -19.55
N GLU A 12 0.29 6.31 -19.66
CA GLU A 12 -0.75 6.51 -18.64
C GLU A 12 -0.37 5.77 -17.35
N LYS A 13 0.19 4.57 -17.46
CA LYS A 13 0.71 3.82 -16.31
C LYS A 13 1.86 4.56 -15.62
N GLU A 14 2.85 5.05 -16.37
CA GLU A 14 3.96 5.83 -15.80
C GLU A 14 3.47 7.11 -15.09
N THR A 15 2.50 7.80 -15.69
CA THR A 15 1.90 9.01 -15.10
C THR A 15 1.14 8.67 -13.80
N LEU A 16 0.38 7.56 -13.80
CA LEU A 16 -0.34 7.08 -12.62
C LEU A 16 0.63 6.68 -11.51
N ASP A 17 1.68 5.94 -11.84
CA ASP A 17 2.70 5.48 -10.89
C ASP A 17 3.42 6.68 -10.25
N GLN A 18 3.79 7.70 -11.04
CA GLN A 18 4.36 8.96 -10.54
C GLN A 18 3.38 9.73 -9.66
N GLY A 19 2.11 9.85 -10.09
CA GLY A 19 1.08 10.56 -9.34
C GLY A 19 0.75 9.92 -7.98
N LEU A 20 0.84 8.59 -7.89
CA LEU A 20 0.58 7.83 -6.67
C LEU A 20 1.83 7.59 -5.81
N GLN A 21 3.01 8.05 -6.23
CA GLN A 21 4.27 7.75 -5.55
C GLN A 21 4.22 8.07 -4.05
N LYS A 22 3.81 9.28 -3.68
CA LYS A 22 3.74 9.71 -2.28
C LYS A 22 2.71 8.93 -1.46
N THR A 23 1.56 8.61 -2.06
CA THR A 23 0.53 7.79 -1.41
C THR A 23 1.07 6.38 -1.14
N LYS A 24 1.78 5.79 -2.11
CA LYS A 24 2.41 4.49 -1.97
C LYS A 24 3.47 4.51 -0.86
N GLU A 25 4.35 5.51 -0.84
CA GLU A 25 5.35 5.70 0.21
C GLU A 25 4.72 5.83 1.61
N GLY A 26 3.69 6.67 1.75
CA GLY A 26 2.96 6.87 3.01
C GLY A 26 2.24 5.60 3.48
N PHE A 27 1.55 4.91 2.57
CA PHE A 27 0.85 3.66 2.83
C PHE A 27 1.80 2.58 3.36
N PHE A 28 2.91 2.34 2.65
CA PHE A 28 3.90 1.36 3.12
C PHE A 28 4.56 1.78 4.42
N SER A 29 4.81 3.08 4.64
CA SER A 29 5.36 3.56 5.92
C SER A 29 4.46 3.25 7.11
N LYS A 30 3.13 3.44 6.98
CA LYS A 30 2.16 3.12 8.03
C LYS A 30 2.12 1.62 8.31
N ILE A 31 2.04 0.79 7.27
CA ILE A 31 2.03 -0.68 7.41
C ILE A 31 3.33 -1.19 8.02
N THR A 32 4.49 -0.71 7.56
CA THR A 32 5.79 -1.14 8.11
C THR A 32 5.90 -0.84 9.60
N LYS A 33 5.37 0.29 10.06
CA LYS A 33 5.32 0.62 11.49
C LYS A 33 4.36 -0.31 12.26
N ALA A 34 3.17 -0.56 11.72
CA ALA A 34 2.17 -1.41 12.35
C ALA A 34 2.65 -2.85 12.58
N ILE A 35 3.50 -3.38 11.70
CA ILE A 35 4.02 -4.76 11.79
C ILE A 35 5.46 -4.86 12.34
N ALA A 36 6.07 -3.74 12.73
CA ALA A 36 7.48 -3.72 13.14
C ALA A 36 7.70 -4.57 14.40
N GLY A 37 8.64 -5.52 14.32
CA GLY A 37 8.97 -6.40 15.45
C GLY A 37 7.98 -7.55 15.68
N LYS A 38 6.97 -7.71 14.83
CA LYS A 38 6.03 -8.83 14.86
C LYS A 38 6.48 -9.91 13.87
N SER A 39 6.54 -11.17 14.31
CA SER A 39 6.95 -12.31 13.48
C SER A 39 5.77 -13.15 12.96
N THR A 40 4.56 -12.88 13.47
CA THR A 40 3.34 -13.65 13.18
C THR A 40 2.17 -12.68 13.11
N VAL A 41 1.18 -13.00 12.28
CA VAL A 41 -0.06 -12.23 12.16
C VAL A 41 -1.04 -12.76 13.19
N ASP A 42 -1.28 -11.97 14.23
CA ASP A 42 -2.24 -12.23 15.30
C ASP A 42 -3.29 -11.09 15.35
N GLU A 43 -4.20 -11.15 16.32
CA GLU A 43 -5.29 -10.17 16.47
C GLU A 43 -4.77 -8.75 16.67
N GLU A 44 -3.67 -8.57 17.41
CA GLU A 44 -3.06 -7.25 17.64
C GLU A 44 -2.49 -6.65 16.35
N VAL A 45 -1.87 -7.48 15.52
CA VAL A 45 -1.38 -7.07 14.18
C VAL A 45 -2.54 -6.70 13.27
N LEU A 46 -3.65 -7.45 13.31
CA LEU A 46 -4.82 -7.16 12.48
C LEU A 46 -5.47 -5.83 12.87
N ASP A 47 -5.61 -5.55 14.16
CA ASP A 47 -6.14 -4.27 14.68
C ASP A 47 -5.23 -3.09 14.26
N SER A 48 -3.92 -3.24 14.43
CA SER A 48 -2.94 -2.24 14.00
C SER A 48 -2.93 -1.99 12.48
N LEU A 49 -3.22 -3.02 11.69
CA LEU A 49 -3.35 -2.90 10.24
C LEU A 49 -4.66 -2.21 9.84
N GLU A 50 -5.77 -2.47 10.53
CA GLU A 50 -7.03 -1.75 10.30
C GLU A 50 -6.82 -0.25 10.50
N ASP A 51 -6.23 0.14 11.64
CA ASP A 51 -5.89 1.53 11.94
C ASP A 51 -4.99 2.15 10.86
N ALA A 52 -3.96 1.41 10.42
CA ALA A 52 -3.02 1.86 9.38
C ALA A 52 -3.66 2.01 7.99
N LEU A 53 -4.75 1.30 7.71
CA LEU A 53 -5.47 1.33 6.42
C LEU A 53 -6.60 2.37 6.39
N VAL A 54 -7.21 2.68 7.53
CA VAL A 54 -8.36 3.60 7.64
C VAL A 54 -7.93 5.03 7.99
N SER A 55 -6.90 5.20 8.83
CA SER A 55 -6.36 6.51 9.27
C SER A 55 -5.36 7.09 8.28
#